data_AF-A0A3B1A5W6-F1
#
_entry.id   AF-A0A3B1A5W6-F1
#
_cell.length_a   1.000
_cell.length_b   1.000
_cell.length_c   1.000
_cell.angle_alpha   90.00
_cell.angle_beta   90.00
_cell.angle_gamma   90.00
#
_symmetry.space_group_name_H-M   'P 1'
#
loop_
_entity.id
_entity.type
_entity.pdbx_description
1 polymer ?
#
loop_
_entity_poly.entity_id
_entity_poly.type
_entity_poly.pdbx_seq_one_letter_code
_entity_poly.pdbx_strand_id
1 'polypeptide(L)' 'MANYRISESAKADLKRIYGRGLLEYGEAQADKYYTAFFDRFEQITERY' A
#
# COMPACT_ATOMS: atom_id res chain seq x y z
N MET A 1 13.62 8.21 -3.30
CA MET A 1 13.10 6.84 -3.07
C MET A 1 13.85 6.26 -1.90
N ALA A 2 13.20 6.21 -0.75
CA ALA A 2 13.84 5.62 0.41
C ALA A 2 13.99 4.11 0.26
N ASN A 3 15.06 3.58 0.85
CA ASN A 3 15.38 2.16 0.84
C ASN A 3 14.60 1.44 1.95
N TYR A 4 13.28 1.32 1.83
CA TYR A 4 12.50 0.43 2.70
C TYR A 4 12.32 -0.95 2.06
N ARG A 5 12.35 -1.99 2.91
CA ARG A 5 12.08 -3.38 2.50
C ARG A 5 10.71 -3.77 3.03
N ILE A 6 9.88 -4.32 2.14
CA ILE A 6 8.58 -4.90 2.50
C ILE A 6 8.76 -6.41 2.67
N SER A 7 8.37 -6.95 3.83
CA SER A 7 8.39 -8.40 4.07
C SER A 7 7.40 -9.14 3.18
N GLU A 8 7.61 -10.44 2.94
CA GLU A 8 6.67 -11.25 2.17
C GLU A 8 5.27 -11.29 2.81
N SER A 9 5.18 -11.29 4.14
CA SER A 9 3.91 -11.18 4.86
C SER A 9 3.18 -9.87 4.56
N ALA A 10 3.89 -8.74 4.60
CA ALA A 10 3.31 -7.43 4.31
C ALA A 10 2.86 -7.31 2.84
N LYS A 11 3.57 -7.95 1.90
CA LYS A 11 3.12 -8.05 0.50
C LYS A 11 1.82 -8.85 0.37
N ALA A 12 1.70 -9.96 1.10
CA ALA A 12 0.47 -10.76 1.10
C ALA A 12 -0.71 -9.97 1.69
N ASP A 13 -0.48 -9.20 2.76
CA ASP A 13 -1.50 -8.34 3.36
C ASP A 13 -1.93 -7.23 2.42
N LEU A 14 -0.99 -6.57 1.74
CA LEU A 14 -1.29 -5.58 0.70
C LEU A 14 -2.20 -6.15 -0.39
N LYS A 15 -1.93 -7.38 -0.85
CA LYS A 15 -2.73 -8.06 -1.87
C LYS A 15 -4.15 -8.35 -1.37
N ARG A 16 -4.28 -8.77 -0.10
CA ARG A 16 -5.59 -9.03 0.53
C ARG A 16 -6.40 -7.75 0.71
N ILE A 17 -5.77 -6.67 1.16
CA ILE A 17 -6.42 -5.37 1.34
C ILE A 17 -6.89 -4.80 -0.01
N TYR A 18 -6.03 -4.85 -1.03
CA TYR A 18 -6.40 -4.42 -2.38
C TYR A 18 -7.58 -5.22 -2.93
N GLY A 19 -7.52 -6.56 -2.83
CA GLY A 19 -8.62 -7.43 -3.29
C GLY A 19 -9.95 -7.13 -2.58
N ARG A 20 -9.92 -6.87 -1.28
CA ARG A 20 -11.12 -6.44 -0.54
C ARG A 20 -11.62 -5.08 -1.01
N GLY A 21 -10.72 -4.11 -1.19
CA GLY A 21 -11.06 -2.78 -1.67
C GLY A 21 -11.68 -2.80 -3.07
N LEU A 22 -11.16 -3.64 -3.96
CA LEU A 22 -11.69 -3.85 -5.29
C LEU A 22 -13.13 -4.40 -5.24
N LEU A 23 -13.38 -5.39 -4.38
CA LEU A 23 -14.69 -6.01 -4.22
C LEU A 23 -15.73 -5.07 -3.57
N GLU A 24 -15.33 -4.29 -2.57
CA GLU A 24 -16.26 -3.46 -1.79
C GLU A 24 -16.47 -2.05 -2.37
N TYR A 25 -15.45 -1.49 -3.03
CA TYR A 25 -15.41 -0.07 -3.41
C TYR A 25 -15.00 0.19 -4.87
N GLY A 26 -14.65 -0.85 -5.62
CA GLY A 26 -14.21 -0.75 -7.01
C GLY A 26 -12.73 -0.37 -7.18
N GLU A 27 -12.25 -0.54 -8.41
CA GLU A 27 -10.84 -0.43 -8.78
C GLU A 27 -10.25 0.94 -8.44
N ALA A 28 -10.92 2.02 -8.85
CA ALA A 28 -10.43 3.39 -8.63
C ALA A 28 -10.18 3.70 -7.14
N GLN A 29 -11.02 3.19 -6.25
CA GLN A 29 -10.86 3.41 -4.81
C GLN A 29 -9.78 2.49 -4.21
N ALA A 30 -9.65 1.27 -4.72
CA ALA A 30 -8.60 0.33 -4.33
C ALA A 30 -7.20 0.85 -4.73
N ASP A 31 -7.05 1.35 -5.96
CA ASP A 31 -5.82 1.95 -6.49
C ASP A 31 -5.38 3.16 -5.69
N LYS A 32 -6.33 4.05 -5.40
CA LYS A 32 -6.07 5.25 -4.58
C LYS A 32 -5.55 4.87 -3.20
N TYR A 33 -6.19 3.90 -2.55
CA TYR A 33 -5.77 3.45 -1.21
C TYR A 33 -4.42 2.74 -1.24
N TYR A 34 -4.18 1.89 -2.25
CA TYR A 34 -2.91 1.20 -2.44
C TYR A 34 -1.76 2.17 -2.62
N THR A 35 -1.93 3.19 -3.47
CA THR A 35 -0.90 4.20 -3.74
C THR A 35 -0.59 5.04 -2.49
N ALA A 36 -1.63 5.49 -1.78
CA ALA A 36 -1.48 6.27 -0.54
C ALA A 36 -0.67 5.53 0.55
N PHE A 37 -0.65 4.20 0.53
CA PHE A 37 0.19 3.41 1.43
C PHE A 37 1.69 3.62 1.18
N PHE A 38 2.11 3.68 -0.09
CA PHE A 38 3.50 3.93 -0.46
C PHE A 38 3.89 5.39 -0.21
N ASP A 39 3.01 6.34 -0.51
CA ASP A 39 3.23 7.76 -0.16
C ASP A 39 3.51 7.91 1.34
N ARG A 40 2.78 7.16 2.17
CA ARG A 40 3.00 7.18 3.62
C ARG A 40 4.35 6.60 4.01
N PHE A 41 4.81 5.53 3.35
CA PHE A 41 6.15 5.01 3.59
C PHE A 41 7.22 6.01 3.20
N GLU A 42 7.11 6.64 2.03
CA GLU A 42 8.05 7.67 1.60
C GLU A 42 8.13 8.80 2.63
N GLN A 43 6.99 9.34 3.08
CA GLN A 43 6.95 10.37 4.12
C GLN A 43 7.57 9.94 5.46
N ILE A 44 7.41 8.67 5.86
CA ILE A 44 8.04 8.16 7.08
C ILE A 44 9.54 8.10 6.89
N THR A 45 9.99 7.56 5.76
CA THR A 45 11.41 7.39 5.49
C THR A 45 12.17 8.67 5.18
N GLU A 46 11.52 9.73 4.68
CA GLU A 46 12.14 11.05 4.53
C GLU A 46 12.39 11.74 5.89
N ARG A 47 11.72 11.26 6.95
CA ARG A 47 11.91 11.76 8.32
C ARG A 47 13.02 11.01 9.08
N TYR A 48 13.65 10.01 8.47
CA TYR A 48 14.74 9.20 9.04
C TYR A 48 15.97 9.24 8.14
#